data_AF-A0A2V2B5J6-F1
#
_entry.id   AF-A0A2V2B5J6-F1
#
_cell.length_a   1.000
_cell.length_b   1.000
_cell.length_c   1.000
_cell.angle_alpha   90.00
_cell.angle_beta   90.00
_cell.angle_gamma   90.00
#
_symmetry.space_group_name_H-M   'P 1'
#
loop_
_entity.id
_entity.type
_entity.pdbx_description
1 polymer ?
#
loop_
_entity_poly.entity_id
_entity_poly.type
_entity_poly.pdbx_seq_one_letter_code
_entity_poly.pdbx_strand_id
1 'polypeptide(L)'
;MLNQLDVLTKRVGGSNELVDSWLAARRQLLVSYYHLVGIKPKKEALTRLDEQALDNFCHNLVDYLSSGHFSLYQRLIGEMDGTSPLLAATQIYPSLEANTEKLMQLYDGHLQQAIDDDNYVTFQNALSEVGEALEGRFTLEDKLIQMAWDNHLTPPVANDSEIARPA
;
A
#
# COMPACT_ATOMS: atom_id res chain seq x y z
N MET A 1 6.24 -8.46 -4.79
CA MET A 1 5.53 -7.67 -3.76
C MET A 1 6.02 -7.90 -2.32
N LEU A 2 5.76 -9.04 -1.63
CA LEU A 2 6.14 -9.19 -0.20
C LEU A 2 7.66 -9.03 0.08
N ASN A 3 8.51 -9.67 -0.72
CA ASN A 3 9.97 -9.54 -0.56
C ASN A 3 10.46 -8.09 -0.79
N GLN A 4 9.84 -7.36 -1.73
CA GLN A 4 10.17 -5.95 -1.97
C GLN A 4 9.77 -5.09 -0.77
N LEU A 5 8.60 -5.37 -0.17
CA LEU A 5 8.17 -4.72 1.07
C LEU A 5 9.16 -4.99 2.22
N ASP A 6 9.65 -6.21 2.38
CA ASP A 6 10.65 -6.53 3.40
C ASP A 6 11.96 -5.74 3.20
N VAL A 7 12.42 -5.63 1.96
CA VAL A 7 13.62 -4.85 1.61
C VAL A 7 13.42 -3.36 1.91
N LEU A 8 12.26 -2.80 1.54
CA LEU A 8 11.93 -1.40 1.84
C LEU A 8 11.84 -1.16 3.35
N THR A 9 11.13 -2.03 4.08
CA THR A 9 10.96 -1.93 5.54
C THR A 9 12.31 -1.95 6.25
N LYS A 10 13.27 -2.77 5.81
CA LYS A 10 14.62 -2.77 6.37
C LYS A 10 15.40 -1.47 6.12
N ARG A 11 15.07 -0.73 5.05
CA ARG A 11 15.76 0.50 4.67
C ARG A 11 15.20 1.72 5.40
N VAL A 12 13.87 1.84 5.47
CA VAL A 12 13.21 3.06 5.99
C VAL A 12 12.47 2.85 7.31
N GLY A 13 12.34 1.60 7.76
CA GLY A 13 11.59 1.27 8.96
C GLY A 13 12.22 1.84 10.23
N GLY A 14 11.38 2.30 11.16
CA GLY A 14 11.79 2.83 12.46
C GLY A 14 12.21 4.30 12.45
N SER A 15 12.09 5.02 11.31
CA SER A 15 12.46 6.44 11.25
C SER A 15 11.26 7.38 11.24
N ASN A 16 10.08 6.90 10.85
CA ASN A 16 8.83 7.65 10.89
C ASN A 16 7.69 6.71 11.23
N GLU A 17 6.97 6.99 12.31
CA GLU A 17 5.80 6.21 12.73
C GLU A 17 4.73 6.15 11.63
N LEU A 18 4.58 7.22 10.84
CA LEU A 18 3.65 7.25 9.71
C LEU A 18 4.07 6.26 8.62
N VAL A 19 5.36 6.25 8.23
CA VAL A 19 5.88 5.29 7.24
C VAL A 19 5.77 3.87 7.78
N ASP A 20 6.09 3.63 9.05
CA ASP A 20 5.98 2.32 9.68
C ASP A 20 4.53 1.80 9.69
N SER A 21 3.58 2.66 10.07
CA SER A 21 2.15 2.32 10.05
C SER A 21 1.67 1.97 8.63
N TRP A 22 2.20 2.68 7.63
CA TRP A 22 1.86 2.45 6.23
C TRP A 22 2.42 1.13 5.72
N LEU A 23 3.69 0.83 6.00
CA LEU A 23 4.32 -0.45 5.65
C LEU A 23 3.62 -1.63 6.33
N ALA A 24 3.15 -1.46 7.57
CA ALA A 24 2.36 -2.45 8.29
C ALA A 24 1.00 -2.71 7.61
N ALA A 25 0.26 -1.64 7.27
CA ALA A 25 -1.01 -1.75 6.55
C ALA A 25 -0.83 -2.45 5.19
N ARG A 26 0.25 -2.11 4.45
CA ARG A 26 0.58 -2.76 3.19
C ARG A 26 0.88 -4.25 3.36
N ARG A 27 1.60 -4.62 4.44
CA ARG A 27 1.87 -6.03 4.75
C ARG A 27 0.58 -6.80 5.00
N GLN A 28 -0.34 -6.23 5.79
CA GLN A 28 -1.63 -6.84 6.08
C GLN A 28 -2.44 -7.09 4.80
N LEU A 29 -2.51 -6.09 3.92
CA LEU A 29 -3.13 -6.23 2.59
C LEU A 29 -2.50 -7.39 1.80
N LEU A 30 -1.17 -7.42 1.67
CA LEU A 30 -0.48 -8.46 0.92
C LEU A 30 -0.68 -9.86 1.49
N VAL A 31 -0.66 -10.01 2.82
CA VAL A 31 -0.92 -11.31 3.47
C VAL A 31 -2.33 -11.79 3.13
N SER A 32 -3.34 -10.92 3.23
CA SER A 32 -4.72 -11.28 2.87
C SER A 32 -4.86 -11.61 1.38
N TYR A 33 -4.18 -10.87 0.50
CA TYR A 33 -4.15 -11.15 -0.94
C TYR A 33 -3.55 -12.52 -1.25
N TYR A 34 -2.37 -12.83 -0.71
CA TYR A 34 -1.72 -14.13 -0.96
C TYR A 34 -2.46 -15.30 -0.30
N HIS A 35 -3.13 -15.05 0.83
CA HIS A 35 -4.04 -16.04 1.41
C HIS A 35 -5.16 -16.38 0.42
N LEU A 36 -5.81 -15.36 -0.15
CA LEU A 36 -6.90 -15.53 -1.11
C LEU A 36 -6.45 -16.24 -2.41
N VAL A 37 -5.32 -15.81 -2.99
CA VAL A 37 -4.75 -16.43 -4.21
C VAL A 37 -4.23 -17.85 -3.94
N GLY A 38 -3.77 -18.14 -2.73
CA GLY A 38 -3.24 -19.44 -2.32
C GLY A 38 -4.29 -20.53 -2.11
N ILE A 39 -5.58 -20.16 -2.07
CA ILE A 39 -6.68 -21.11 -1.90
C ILE A 39 -6.85 -21.91 -3.19
N LYS A 40 -6.41 -23.17 -3.17
CA LYS A 40 -6.66 -24.13 -4.24
C LYS A 40 -8.09 -24.68 -4.13
N PRO A 41 -8.81 -24.85 -5.25
CA PRO A 41 -10.10 -25.53 -5.23
C PRO A 41 -9.89 -26.99 -4.79
N LYS A 42 -10.53 -27.40 -3.69
CA LYS A 42 -10.45 -28.79 -3.21
C LYS A 42 -11.22 -29.70 -4.17
N LYS A 43 -10.59 -30.80 -4.59
CA LYS A 43 -11.12 -31.75 -5.58
C LYS A 43 -12.38 -32.52 -5.18
N GLU A 44 -12.83 -32.50 -3.92
CA GLU A 44 -13.83 -33.47 -3.43
C GLU A 44 -15.10 -32.87 -2.80
N ALA A 45 -15.25 -31.56 -2.76
CA ALA A 45 -16.54 -30.96 -2.49
C ALA A 45 -16.55 -29.57 -3.10
N LEU A 46 -17.71 -29.16 -3.60
CA LEU A 46 -18.15 -27.80 -3.88
C LEU A 46 -17.91 -26.90 -2.65
N THR A 47 -16.65 -26.69 -2.31
CA THR A 47 -16.25 -25.88 -1.18
C THR A 47 -16.30 -24.48 -1.73
N ARG A 48 -17.42 -23.82 -1.45
CA ARG A 48 -17.59 -22.37 -1.52
C ARG A 48 -16.23 -21.73 -1.26
N LEU A 49 -15.83 -20.84 -2.16
CA LEU A 49 -14.68 -19.96 -1.92
C LEU A 49 -14.72 -19.50 -0.46
N ASP A 50 -13.55 -19.37 0.17
CA ASP A 50 -13.48 -18.88 1.55
C ASP A 50 -13.97 -17.43 1.59
N GLU A 51 -15.28 -17.27 1.78
CA GLU A 51 -15.99 -15.99 1.82
C GLU A 51 -15.37 -15.09 2.88
N GLN A 52 -14.90 -15.67 3.98
CA GLN A 52 -14.22 -14.94 5.04
C GLN A 52 -12.85 -14.43 4.58
N ALA A 53 -12.06 -15.23 3.83
CA ALA A 53 -10.81 -14.77 3.26
C ALA A 53 -11.00 -13.65 2.24
N LEU A 54 -12.06 -13.74 1.42
CA LEU A 54 -12.44 -12.70 0.46
C LEU A 54 -12.86 -11.41 1.17
N ASP A 55 -13.78 -11.49 2.13
CA ASP A 55 -14.24 -10.34 2.91
C ASP A 55 -13.08 -9.64 3.62
N ASN A 56 -12.17 -10.41 4.22
CA ASN A 56 -10.97 -9.88 4.86
C ASN A 56 -10.07 -9.14 3.86
N PHE A 57 -9.86 -9.70 2.65
CA PHE A 57 -9.09 -9.03 1.62
C PHE A 57 -9.77 -7.75 1.13
N CYS A 58 -11.07 -7.81 0.85
CA CYS A 58 -11.89 -6.68 0.42
C CYS A 58 -11.85 -5.53 1.43
N HIS A 59 -12.02 -5.84 2.72
CA HIS A 59 -11.93 -4.86 3.80
C HIS A 59 -10.54 -4.21 3.85
N ASN A 60 -9.47 -5.03 3.85
CA ASN A 60 -8.10 -4.52 3.87
C ASN A 60 -7.79 -3.66 2.63
N LEU A 61 -8.33 -4.00 1.45
CA LEU A 61 -8.12 -3.26 0.22
C LEU A 61 -8.75 -1.87 0.31
N VAL A 62 -10.02 -1.79 0.71
CA VAL A 62 -10.76 -0.52 0.85
C VAL A 62 -10.12 0.36 1.91
N ASP A 63 -9.75 -0.21 3.06
CA ASP A 63 -9.04 0.51 4.12
C ASP A 63 -7.69 1.05 3.65
N TYR A 64 -6.93 0.25 2.88
CA TYR A 64 -5.62 0.65 2.36
C TYR A 64 -5.70 1.73 1.26
N LEU A 65 -6.74 1.71 0.43
CA LEU A 65 -7.01 2.78 -0.54
C LEU A 65 -7.45 4.08 0.17
N SER A 66 -8.35 3.96 1.15
CA SER A 66 -8.90 5.08 1.90
C SER A 66 -7.84 5.78 2.75
N SER A 67 -7.05 5.03 3.52
CA SER A 67 -5.97 5.58 4.35
C SER A 67 -4.91 6.32 3.52
N GLY A 68 -4.65 5.85 2.30
CA GLY A 68 -3.78 6.51 1.33
C GLY A 68 -4.27 7.92 0.99
N HIS A 69 -5.44 8.01 0.35
CA HIS A 69 -5.98 9.27 -0.18
C HIS A 69 -6.36 10.29 0.89
N PHE A 70 -6.91 9.85 2.02
CA PHE A 70 -7.45 10.77 3.02
C PHE A 70 -6.43 11.24 4.05
N SER A 71 -5.30 10.54 4.23
CA SER A 71 -4.40 10.85 5.34
C SER A 71 -2.92 10.72 5.00
N LEU A 72 -2.50 9.56 4.50
CA LEU A 72 -1.09 9.23 4.38
C LEU A 72 -0.38 10.11 3.38
N TYR A 73 -0.91 10.25 2.15
CA TYR A 73 -0.20 11.01 1.13
C TYR A 73 -0.11 12.50 1.49
N GLN A 74 -1.20 13.09 2.00
CA GLN A 74 -1.22 14.51 2.38
C GLN A 74 -0.22 14.82 3.49
N ARG A 75 -0.13 13.97 4.52
CA ARG A 75 0.82 14.14 5.62
C ARG A 75 2.25 13.99 5.15
N LEU A 76 2.52 12.95 4.33
CA LEU A 76 3.84 12.69 3.79
C LEU A 76 4.33 13.82 2.87
N ILE A 77 3.43 14.44 2.09
CA ILE A 77 3.73 15.67 1.35
C ILE A 77 4.00 16.85 2.26
N GLY A 78 3.19 17.03 3.31
CA GLY A 78 3.36 18.15 4.25
C GLY A 78 4.68 18.12 5.00
N GLU A 79 5.29 16.94 5.14
CA GLU A 79 6.60 16.75 5.76
C GLU A 79 7.78 16.94 4.79
N MET A 80 7.54 17.03 3.48
CA MET A 80 8.60 17.22 2.48
C MET A 80 8.94 18.70 2.27
N ASP A 81 10.23 19.03 2.23
CA ASP A 81 10.74 20.36 1.90
C ASP A 81 11.06 20.55 0.40
N GLY A 82 11.16 21.82 -0.03
CA GLY A 82 11.64 22.19 -1.37
C GLY A 82 10.63 21.93 -2.50
N THR A 83 11.11 21.41 -3.63
CA THR A 83 10.29 21.14 -4.83
C THR A 83 9.65 19.74 -4.85
N SER A 84 10.00 18.89 -3.88
CA SER A 84 9.53 17.52 -3.76
C SER A 84 8.00 17.39 -3.59
N PRO A 85 7.32 18.24 -2.79
CA PRO A 85 5.85 18.30 -2.75
C PRO A 85 5.21 18.51 -4.13
N LEU A 86 5.77 19.41 -4.95
CA LEU A 86 5.24 19.74 -6.26
C LEU A 86 5.42 18.58 -7.26
N LEU A 87 6.57 17.90 -7.21
CA LEU A 87 6.82 16.71 -8.04
C LEU A 87 5.87 15.56 -7.67
N ALA A 88 5.69 15.30 -6.38
CA ALA A 88 4.74 14.30 -5.91
C ALA A 88 3.31 14.61 -6.38
N ALA A 89 2.86 15.85 -6.19
CA ALA A 89 1.52 16.30 -6.58
C ALA A 89 1.28 16.24 -8.10
N THR A 90 2.29 16.51 -8.93
CA THR A 90 2.13 16.59 -10.39
C THR A 90 2.37 15.28 -11.11
N GLN A 91 3.21 14.39 -10.59
CA GLN A 91 3.61 13.16 -11.29
C GLN A 91 3.08 11.88 -10.65
N ILE A 92 2.90 11.86 -9.32
CA ILE A 92 2.57 10.62 -8.60
C ILE A 92 1.09 10.55 -8.27
N TYR A 93 0.51 11.64 -7.76
CA TYR A 93 -0.89 11.68 -7.34
C TYR A 93 -1.89 11.35 -8.45
N PRO A 94 -1.81 11.93 -9.66
CA PRO A 94 -2.75 11.59 -10.72
C PRO A 94 -2.71 10.10 -11.09
N SER A 95 -1.53 9.49 -11.00
CA SER A 95 -1.35 8.06 -11.27
C SER A 95 -1.90 7.17 -10.14
N LEU A 96 -1.79 7.62 -8.89
CA LEU A 96 -2.40 6.93 -7.74
C LEU A 96 -3.93 7.02 -7.74
N GLU A 97 -4.48 8.17 -8.15
CA GLU A 97 -5.92 8.36 -8.31
C GLU A 97 -6.48 7.45 -9.41
N ALA A 98 -5.86 7.45 -10.60
CA ALA A 98 -6.24 6.54 -11.69
C ALA A 98 -6.10 5.06 -11.30
N ASN A 99 -5.07 4.70 -10.53
CA ASN A 99 -4.90 3.36 -10.00
C ASN A 99 -6.01 2.97 -9.02
N THR A 100 -6.43 3.91 -8.17
CA THR A 100 -7.51 3.69 -7.20
C THR A 100 -8.84 3.51 -7.90
N GLU A 101 -9.13 4.33 -8.91
CA GLU A 101 -10.33 4.18 -9.73
C GLU A 101 -10.36 2.79 -10.39
N LYS A 102 -9.23 2.34 -10.98
CA LYS A 102 -9.12 0.99 -11.56
C LYS A 102 -9.37 -0.11 -10.51
N LEU A 103 -8.78 -0.01 -9.33
CA LEU A 103 -8.98 -0.99 -8.25
C LEU A 103 -10.43 -1.02 -7.78
N MET A 104 -11.09 0.13 -7.67
CA MET A 104 -12.51 0.21 -7.30
C MET A 104 -13.42 -0.38 -8.37
N GLN A 105 -13.12 -0.16 -9.66
CA GLN A 105 -13.87 -0.79 -10.76
C GLN A 105 -13.77 -2.33 -10.71
N LEU A 106 -12.58 -2.87 -10.46
CA LEU A 106 -12.38 -4.32 -10.28
C LEU A 106 -13.11 -4.85 -9.05
N TYR A 107 -13.10 -4.08 -7.96
CA TYR A 107 -13.80 -4.40 -6.72
C TYR A 107 -15.32 -4.51 -6.94
N ASP A 108 -15.95 -3.46 -7.48
CA ASP A 108 -17.40 -3.40 -7.71
C ASP A 108 -17.84 -4.43 -8.77
N GLY A 109 -17.02 -4.68 -9.79
CA GLY A 109 -17.35 -5.58 -10.89
C GLY A 109 -17.23 -7.07 -10.55
N HIS A 110 -16.24 -7.45 -9.74
CA HIS A 110 -15.84 -8.86 -9.59
C HIS A 110 -15.71 -9.35 -8.14
N LEU A 111 -15.43 -8.47 -7.18
CA LEU A 111 -15.17 -8.88 -5.79
C LEU A 111 -16.41 -8.77 -4.89
N GLN A 112 -17.41 -7.98 -5.27
CA GLN A 112 -18.70 -7.90 -4.55
C GLN A 112 -19.70 -9.01 -4.92
N GLN A 113 -19.45 -9.76 -6.01
CA GLN A 113 -20.38 -10.78 -6.49
C GLN A 113 -20.20 -12.09 -5.72
N ALA A 114 -21.30 -12.82 -5.49
CA ALA A 114 -21.21 -14.17 -4.94
C ALA A 114 -20.45 -15.08 -5.91
N ILE A 115 -19.44 -15.79 -5.43
CA ILE A 115 -18.57 -16.60 -6.27
C ILE A 115 -19.10 -18.03 -6.35
N ASP A 116 -19.33 -18.49 -7.56
CA ASP A 116 -19.79 -19.82 -7.92
C ASP A 116 -18.84 -20.47 -8.94
N ASP A 117 -19.09 -21.73 -9.28
CA ASP A 117 -18.24 -22.47 -10.21
C ASP A 117 -18.20 -21.85 -11.61
N ASP A 118 -19.24 -21.11 -12.01
CA ASP A 118 -19.35 -20.50 -13.33
C ASP A 118 -18.53 -19.20 -13.43
N ASN A 119 -18.38 -18.46 -12.33
CA ASN A 119 -17.61 -17.21 -12.30
C ASN A 119 -16.20 -17.34 -11.71
N TYR A 120 -15.81 -18.51 -11.20
CA TYR A 120 -14.51 -18.74 -10.57
C TYR A 120 -13.30 -18.37 -11.44
N VAL A 121 -13.33 -18.69 -12.74
CA VAL A 121 -12.24 -18.33 -13.67
C VAL A 121 -12.15 -16.80 -13.85
N THR A 122 -13.29 -16.14 -13.99
CA THR A 122 -13.38 -14.68 -14.07
C THR A 122 -12.86 -14.03 -12.79
N PHE A 123 -13.21 -14.59 -11.63
CA PHE A 123 -12.70 -14.14 -10.34
C PHE A 123 -11.18 -14.31 -10.21
N GLN A 124 -10.61 -15.44 -10.64
CA GLN A 124 -9.15 -15.62 -10.64
C GLN A 124 -8.45 -14.61 -11.54
N ASN A 125 -9.00 -14.31 -12.71
CA ASN A 125 -8.47 -13.28 -13.61
C ASN A 125 -8.54 -11.90 -12.95
N ALA A 126 -9.66 -11.56 -12.31
CA ALA A 126 -9.81 -10.31 -11.56
C ALA A 126 -8.78 -10.19 -10.43
N LEU A 127 -8.52 -11.26 -9.68
CA LEU A 127 -7.47 -11.27 -8.64
C LEU A 127 -6.05 -11.08 -9.22
N SER A 128 -5.79 -11.60 -10.42
CA SER A 128 -4.53 -11.34 -11.12
C SER A 128 -4.41 -9.86 -11.49
N GLU A 129 -5.45 -9.27 -12.07
CA GLU A 129 -5.49 -7.86 -12.44
C GLU A 129 -5.36 -6.93 -11.23
N VAL A 130 -5.99 -7.30 -10.11
CA VAL A 130 -5.83 -6.60 -8.82
C VAL A 130 -4.38 -6.68 -8.35
N GLY A 131 -3.73 -7.85 -8.46
CA GLY A 131 -2.32 -8.02 -8.13
C GLY A 131 -1.40 -7.12 -8.92
N GLU A 132 -1.60 -7.03 -10.24
CA GLU A 132 -0.84 -6.14 -11.13
C GLU A 132 -1.08 -4.67 -10.79
N ALA A 133 -2.34 -4.29 -10.54
CA ALA A 133 -2.69 -2.93 -10.15
C ALA A 133 -2.06 -2.55 -8.79
N LEU A 134 -2.03 -3.47 -7.83
CA LEU A 134 -1.37 -3.28 -6.53
C LEU A 134 0.15 -3.12 -6.70
N GLU A 135 0.81 -3.93 -7.53
CA GLU A 135 2.24 -3.79 -7.79
C GLU A 135 2.59 -2.43 -8.42
N GLY A 136 1.79 -1.97 -9.39
CA GLY A 136 1.92 -0.64 -9.96
C GLY A 136 1.72 0.46 -8.91
N ARG A 137 0.73 0.31 -8.02
CA ARG A 137 0.49 1.22 -6.90
C ARG A 137 1.70 1.28 -5.96
N PHE A 138 2.20 0.14 -5.50
CA PHE A 138 3.33 0.08 -4.58
C PHE A 138 4.58 0.71 -5.17
N THR A 139 4.80 0.58 -6.48
CA THR A 139 5.93 1.25 -7.16
C THR A 139 5.84 2.79 -7.05
N LEU A 140 4.64 3.35 -7.16
CA LEU A 140 4.40 4.79 -7.02
C LEU A 140 4.57 5.24 -5.56
N GLU A 141 4.02 4.46 -4.63
CA GLU A 141 4.12 4.73 -3.20
C GLU A 141 5.54 4.60 -2.67
N ASP A 142 6.32 3.64 -3.17
CA ASP A 142 7.73 3.47 -2.81
C ASP A 142 8.54 4.70 -3.22
N LYS A 143 8.24 5.30 -4.39
CA LYS A 143 8.85 6.57 -4.80
C LYS A 143 8.49 7.69 -3.83
N LEU A 144 7.25 7.79 -3.37
CA LEU A 144 6.85 8.78 -2.36
C LEU A 144 7.62 8.58 -1.05
N ILE A 145 7.69 7.34 -0.56
CA ILE A 145 8.40 7.01 0.68
C ILE A 145 9.89 7.34 0.55
N GLN A 146 10.52 7.01 -0.58
CA GLN A 146 11.92 7.38 -0.82
C GLN A 146 12.11 8.90 -0.91
N MET A 147 11.21 9.63 -1.58
CA MET A 147 11.28 11.10 -1.62
C MET A 147 11.14 11.74 -0.23
N ALA A 148 10.22 11.24 0.59
CA ALA A 148 10.05 11.72 1.97
C ALA A 148 11.26 11.37 2.84
N TRP A 149 11.86 10.20 2.63
CA TRP A 149 13.10 9.80 3.29
C TRP A 149 14.27 10.73 2.93
N ASP A 150 14.47 10.98 1.63
CA ASP A 150 15.59 11.76 1.10
C ASP A 150 15.50 13.26 1.45
N ASN A 151 14.29 13.80 1.62
CA ASN A 151 14.05 15.23 1.92
C ASN A 151 13.78 15.52 3.41
N HIS A 152 14.48 14.79 4.30
CA HIS A 152 14.51 14.95 5.76
C HIS A 152 13.44 14.20 6.57
N LEU A 153 13.67 12.89 6.75
CA LEU A 153 13.42 12.21 8.02
C LEU A 153 14.63 12.19 8.96
N THR A 154 15.55 13.15 8.82
CA THR A 154 16.63 13.33 9.78
C THR A 154 16.12 14.13 10.99
N PRO A 155 16.25 13.63 12.23
CA PRO A 155 16.02 14.47 13.40
C PRO A 155 16.92 15.70 13.31
N PRO A 156 16.50 16.86 13.83
CA PRO A 156 17.39 18.02 13.89
C PRO A 156 18.63 17.57 14.63
N VAL A 157 19.78 17.61 13.94
CA VAL A 157 21.07 17.37 14.58
C VAL A 157 21.15 18.41 15.68
N ALA A 158 21.02 17.95 16.93
CA ALA A 158 21.27 18.76 18.10
C ALA A 158 22.75 19.13 18.01
N ASN A 159 23.03 20.29 17.41
CA ASN A 159 24.34 20.89 17.48
C ASN A 159 24.62 21.14 18.96
N ASP A 160 25.50 20.31 19.51
CA ASP A 160 26.33 20.61 20.67
C ASP A 160 26.88 22.02 20.49
N SER A 161 26.17 23.01 21.02
CA SER A 161 26.75 24.32 21.27
C SER A 161 27.52 24.17 22.58
N GLU A 162 28.78 23.77 22.45
CA GLU A 162 29.80 23.95 23.46
C GLU A 162 29.58 25.30 24.14
N ILE A 163 29.16 25.26 25.41
CA ILE A 163 29.13 26.44 26.27
C ILE A 163 30.59 26.78 26.57
N ALA A 164 31.22 27.53 25.66
CA ALA A 164 32.44 28.26 25.96
C ALA A 164 32.11 29.30 27.02
N ARG A 165 32.38 28.96 28.28
CA ARG A 165 32.45 29.92 29.40
C ARG A 165 33.67 30.82 29.19
N PRO A 166 33.55 32.16 29.14
CA PRO A 166 34.67 33.03 29.38
C PRO A 166 34.86 33.26 30.89
N ALA A 167 36.09 33.67 31.21
CA ALA A 167 36.77 33.73 32.51
C ALA A 167 36.05 34.44 33.66
#